data_AF-N9TMC9-F1
#
_entry.id   AF-N9TMC9-F1
#
_cell.length_a   1.000
_cell.length_b   1.000
_cell.length_c   1.000
_cell.angle_alpha   90.00
_cell.angle_beta   90.00
_cell.angle_gamma   90.00
#
_symmetry.space_group_name_H-M   'P 1'
#
loop_
_entity.id
_entity.type
_entity.pdbx_description
1 polymer ?
#
loop_
_entity_poly.entity_id
_entity_poly.type
_entity_poly.pdbx_seq_one_letter_code
_entity_poly.pdbx_strand_id
1 'polypeptide(L)'
;MNRSPTNTPIKKTWNKNAIKVSKKFSKLFQELRNESTKGELSEKSSIKLNQQLETMELIFSQQPYHEEIAPDDVGCAFINLLESSIDFLLRAENDDNTVRVYELIYKLVIFEGYQPYYLEEFPPERMTSGMINMFTGYHSALFRCALLLISSLSSSNILNEIKDQKDKLKVKKLTTFQFVITAPPLEEIQYKIVSKILSAISLRIPLILKDIFESVGSKQVPICRNLYRITVWDSFNKYCCNINKSCQRFSNGISGVDTKWTLHFAARLPFSYYYFVSFLEDLLLIFEYNSDQFVSVPGYSILNSLITHLSHGRISKISEVEMFYKTEALLCVTDYPTILNQYINDRLSRTNAYSIDSLATFVVSFQHIFMELNEKKIIIEDIEMKRIIQVLQAIVTSDSYYALTIMFSMIYELLPILNKKYRVMLITFIMDNFEHFFVHWYYQARIFFFKLIHLKMTLAPSFRINGGLLPEEIHKYDTYGDLLYDQSVCIGIEEKIRTLRNIQKHKEQLSDSEKKNIIYINQAFKEFDEQSQFLEQWKKSNSLTCPIAHLDLSLVSNLVSNLI
;
A
#
# COMPACT_ATOMS: atom_id res chain seq x y z
N MET A 1 31.14 -4.01 19.64
CA MET A 1 30.87 -3.25 18.40
C MET A 1 31.84 -2.07 18.32
N ASN A 2 32.69 -2.02 17.29
CA ASN A 2 33.65 -0.94 17.05
C ASN A 2 32.92 0.31 16.54
N ARG A 3 32.75 1.34 17.37
CA ARG A 3 32.24 2.66 16.94
C ARG A 3 33.36 3.43 16.23
N SER A 4 33.22 3.70 14.93
CA SER A 4 34.20 4.51 14.20
C SER A 4 34.15 5.99 14.66
N PRO A 5 35.29 6.68 14.81
CA PRO A 5 35.33 8.09 15.21
C PRO A 5 34.78 9.08 14.17
N THR A 6 34.56 8.62 12.93
CA THR A 6 34.27 9.44 11.74
C THR A 6 32.89 10.11 11.74
N ASN A 7 31.91 9.62 12.52
CA ASN A 7 30.53 10.17 12.51
C ASN A 7 30.29 11.32 13.49
N THR A 8 31.23 11.61 14.39
CA THR A 8 31.03 12.59 15.48
C THR A 8 30.87 14.05 15.00
N PRO A 9 31.65 14.55 14.03
CA PRO A 9 31.52 15.93 13.53
C PRO A 9 30.22 16.17 12.76
N ILE A 10 29.80 15.16 11.98
CA ILE A 10 28.57 15.19 11.17
C ILE A 10 27.35 15.26 12.11
N LYS A 11 27.27 14.37 13.11
CA LYS A 11 26.20 14.38 14.13
C LYS A 11 26.11 15.73 14.85
N LYS A 12 27.25 16.29 15.28
CA LYS A 12 27.26 17.61 15.96
C LYS A 12 26.73 18.74 15.08
N THR A 13 27.09 18.76 13.80
CA THR A 13 26.65 19.79 12.85
C THR A 13 25.17 19.65 12.55
N TRP A 14 24.72 18.43 12.28
CA TRP A 14 23.32 18.12 12.06
C TRP A 14 22.46 18.48 13.28
N ASN A 15 22.86 18.11 14.50
CA ASN A 15 22.12 18.43 15.73
C ASN A 15 21.88 19.94 15.87
N LYS A 16 22.93 20.76 15.69
CA LYS A 16 22.81 22.23 15.77
C LYS A 16 21.84 22.78 14.74
N ASN A 17 21.91 22.28 13.51
CA ASN A 17 21.04 22.69 12.42
C ASN A 17 19.58 22.27 12.67
N ALA A 18 19.36 21.01 13.05
CA ALA A 18 18.05 20.46 13.39
C ALA A 18 17.37 21.30 14.48
N ILE A 19 18.06 21.55 15.60
CA ILE A 19 17.54 22.39 16.70
C ILE A 19 17.20 23.80 16.22
N LYS A 20 18.09 24.43 15.44
CA LYS A 20 17.90 25.79 14.93
C LYS A 20 16.69 25.88 14.01
N VAL A 21 16.58 24.96 13.05
CA VAL A 21 15.48 24.90 12.08
C VAL A 21 14.16 24.62 12.79
N SER A 22 14.10 23.62 13.66
CA SER A 22 12.86 23.30 14.39
C SER A 22 12.39 24.46 15.26
N LYS A 23 13.30 25.15 15.98
CA LYS A 23 12.92 26.35 16.75
C LYS A 23 12.41 27.48 15.88
N LYS A 24 13.03 27.72 14.72
CA LYS A 24 12.57 28.74 13.76
C LYS A 24 11.18 28.38 13.23
N PHE A 25 10.95 27.10 12.95
CA PHE A 25 9.70 26.63 12.39
C PHE A 25 8.57 26.64 13.44
N SER A 26 8.82 26.23 14.68
CA SER A 26 7.85 26.39 15.78
C SER A 26 7.40 27.85 15.96
N LYS A 27 8.33 28.81 15.86
CA LYS A 27 7.99 30.24 15.91
C LYS A 27 7.13 30.65 14.72
N LEU A 28 7.45 30.18 13.52
CA LEU A 28 6.63 30.44 12.34
C LEU A 28 5.20 29.91 12.54
N PHE A 29 5.01 28.68 13.05
CA PHE A 29 3.67 28.17 13.32
C PHE A 29 2.88 29.04 14.33
N GLN A 30 3.56 29.61 15.34
CA GLN A 30 2.93 30.56 16.25
C GLN A 30 2.51 31.86 15.56
N GLU A 31 3.35 32.39 14.66
CA GLU A 31 3.03 33.56 13.84
C GLU A 31 1.82 33.30 12.93
N LEU A 32 1.86 32.19 12.17
CA LEU A 32 0.79 31.77 11.25
C LEU A 32 -0.52 31.51 11.99
N ARG A 33 -0.46 30.93 13.20
CA ARG A 33 -1.64 30.73 14.05
C ARG A 33 -2.30 32.07 14.41
N ASN A 34 -1.53 33.10 14.73
CA ASN A 34 -2.08 34.42 15.05
C ASN A 34 -2.66 35.12 13.81
N GLU A 35 -2.15 34.80 12.62
CA GLU A 35 -2.65 35.30 11.34
C GLU A 35 -3.97 34.61 10.97
N SER A 36 -4.03 33.27 11.02
CA SER A 36 -5.23 32.48 10.75
C SER A 36 -6.42 32.85 11.65
N THR A 37 -6.17 33.25 12.91
CA THR A 37 -7.25 33.74 13.80
C THR A 37 -7.86 35.08 13.35
N LYS A 38 -7.24 35.78 12.40
CA LYS A 38 -7.67 37.10 11.89
C LYS A 38 -8.24 37.02 10.47
N GLY A 39 -8.28 35.84 9.85
CA GLY A 39 -8.70 35.64 8.46
C GLY A 39 -7.79 34.65 7.73
N GLU A 40 -7.74 34.73 6.40
CA GLU A 40 -6.90 33.87 5.56
C GLU A 40 -5.39 34.13 5.76
N LEU A 41 -4.58 33.10 5.51
CA LEU A 41 -3.12 33.22 5.51
C LEU A 41 -2.66 34.05 4.31
N SER A 42 -1.81 35.06 4.53
CA SER A 42 -1.25 35.83 3.42
C SER A 42 -0.33 34.96 2.55
N GLU A 43 -0.28 35.29 1.25
CA GLU A 43 0.60 34.62 0.27
C GLU A 43 2.06 34.57 0.74
N LYS A 44 2.55 35.67 1.34
CA LYS A 44 3.91 35.76 1.90
C LYS A 44 4.12 34.77 3.04
N SER A 45 3.12 34.56 3.88
CA SER A 45 3.15 33.60 4.99
C SER A 45 3.11 32.16 4.49
N SER A 46 2.32 31.88 3.44
CA SER A 46 2.31 30.57 2.76
C SER A 46 3.66 30.23 2.10
N ILE A 47 4.29 31.20 1.41
CA ILE A 47 5.65 31.01 0.83
C ILE A 47 6.67 30.68 1.93
N LYS A 48 6.63 31.39 3.06
CA LYS A 48 7.52 31.12 4.21
C LYS A 48 7.29 29.72 4.79
N LEU A 49 6.04 29.30 4.92
CA LEU A 49 5.68 27.96 5.39
C LEU A 49 6.30 26.89 4.48
N ASN A 50 6.09 27.01 3.15
CA ASN A 50 6.63 26.09 2.17
C ASN A 50 8.17 26.02 2.19
N GLN A 51 8.86 27.16 2.30
CA GLN A 51 10.32 27.19 2.44
C GLN A 51 10.81 26.48 3.72
N GLN A 52 10.09 26.62 4.84
CA GLN A 52 10.45 25.92 6.08
C GLN A 52 10.16 24.41 6.00
N LEU A 53 9.08 24.00 5.32
CA LEU A 53 8.79 22.59 5.04
C LEU A 53 9.90 21.94 4.21
N GLU A 54 10.34 22.59 3.13
CA GLU A 54 11.47 22.12 2.30
C GLU A 54 12.78 22.03 3.09
N THR A 55 13.06 23.03 3.93
CA THR A 55 14.25 23.01 4.80
C THR A 55 14.18 21.82 5.77
N MET A 56 13.01 21.55 6.34
CA MET A 56 12.83 20.46 7.29
C MET A 56 12.92 19.09 6.63
N GLU A 57 12.47 18.97 5.38
CA GLU A 57 12.63 17.76 4.58
C GLU A 57 14.11 17.39 4.38
N LEU A 58 14.97 18.38 4.10
CA LEU A 58 16.42 18.18 4.03
C LEU A 58 17.02 17.74 5.38
N ILE A 59 16.48 18.22 6.51
CA ILE A 59 16.94 17.80 7.83
C ILE A 59 16.66 16.31 8.06
N PHE A 60 15.46 15.84 7.71
CA PHE A 60 15.09 14.43 7.85
C PHE A 60 15.87 13.52 6.89
N SER A 61 16.09 13.92 5.64
CA SER A 61 16.84 13.09 4.68
C SER A 61 18.32 12.91 5.04
N GLN A 62 18.86 13.83 5.85
CA GLN A 62 20.25 13.83 6.31
C GLN A 62 20.40 13.36 7.76
N GLN A 63 19.36 12.79 8.38
CA GLN A 63 19.45 12.38 9.79
C GLN A 63 20.55 11.33 10.00
N PRO A 64 21.39 11.47 11.03
CA PRO A 64 22.48 10.53 11.30
C PRO A 64 22.12 9.45 12.33
N TYR A 65 20.89 9.48 12.86
CA TYR A 65 20.41 8.58 13.90
C TYR A 65 19.62 7.45 13.26
N HIS A 66 20.24 6.28 13.22
CA HIS A 66 19.61 5.03 12.78
C HIS A 66 19.83 4.00 13.88
N GLU A 67 18.74 3.44 14.40
CA GLU A 67 18.77 2.46 15.50
C GLU A 67 19.45 2.95 16.79
N GLU A 68 19.44 4.27 17.02
CA GLU A 68 20.01 4.88 18.22
C GLU A 68 19.19 6.10 18.65
N ILE A 69 19.23 6.40 19.95
CA ILE A 69 18.57 7.57 20.52
C ILE A 69 19.39 8.84 20.25
N ALA A 70 18.72 9.86 19.75
CA ALA A 70 19.24 11.20 19.55
C ALA A 70 19.38 11.94 20.88
N PRO A 71 20.29 12.94 20.97
CA PRO A 71 20.41 13.78 22.15
C PRO A 71 19.10 14.45 22.56
N ASP A 72 18.88 14.56 23.88
CA ASP A 72 17.65 15.09 24.49
C ASP A 72 17.23 16.45 23.92
N ASP A 73 18.19 17.32 23.58
CA ASP A 73 17.95 18.66 23.04
C ASP A 73 17.40 18.66 21.61
N VAL A 74 17.88 17.74 20.76
CA VAL A 74 17.32 17.48 19.43
C VAL A 74 15.91 16.93 19.56
N GLY A 75 15.73 15.88 20.37
CA GLY A 75 14.42 15.25 20.56
C GLY A 75 13.37 16.24 21.08
N CYS A 76 13.73 17.04 22.09
CA CYS A 76 12.85 18.11 22.60
C CYS A 76 12.53 19.16 21.53
N ALA A 77 13.47 19.53 20.66
CA ALA A 77 13.21 20.49 19.58
C ALA A 77 12.20 19.95 18.57
N PHE A 78 12.28 18.66 18.23
CA PHE A 78 11.33 18.00 17.31
C PHE A 78 9.95 17.82 17.96
N ILE A 79 9.89 17.44 19.24
CA ILE A 79 8.63 17.33 19.98
C ILE A 79 7.94 18.70 20.07
N ASN A 80 8.68 19.77 20.37
CA ASN A 80 8.13 21.14 20.38
C ASN A 80 7.61 21.56 19.00
N LEU A 81 8.27 21.14 17.92
CA LEU A 81 7.79 21.35 16.55
C LEU A 81 6.49 20.59 16.31
N LEU A 82 6.41 19.32 16.71
CA LEU A 82 5.21 18.50 16.62
C LEU A 82 4.02 19.15 17.35
N GLU A 83 4.23 19.60 18.59
CA GLU A 83 3.19 20.32 19.33
C GLU A 83 2.74 21.61 18.65
N SER A 84 3.69 22.37 18.08
CA SER A 84 3.39 23.61 17.36
C SER A 84 2.59 23.34 16.07
N SER A 85 2.89 22.24 15.37
CA SER A 85 2.15 21.81 14.18
C SER A 85 0.72 21.39 14.51
N ILE A 86 0.52 20.64 15.61
CA ILE A 86 -0.82 20.29 16.10
C ILE A 86 -1.62 21.55 16.42
N ASP A 87 -1.02 22.50 17.13
CA ASP A 87 -1.65 23.77 17.51
C ASP A 87 -2.04 24.63 16.31
N PHE A 88 -1.24 24.61 15.24
CA PHE A 88 -1.54 25.27 13.98
C PHE A 88 -2.74 24.62 13.28
N LEU A 89 -2.75 23.29 13.14
CA LEU A 89 -3.81 22.55 12.44
C LEU A 89 -5.18 22.64 13.13
N LEU A 90 -5.23 22.86 14.45
CA LEU A 90 -6.50 23.10 15.15
C LEU A 90 -7.24 24.36 14.69
N ARG A 91 -6.59 25.24 13.90
CA ARG A 91 -7.14 26.54 13.48
C ARG A 91 -6.92 26.85 12.00
N ALA A 92 -6.17 26.02 11.29
CA ALA A 92 -5.90 26.22 9.87
C ALA A 92 -7.14 25.84 9.04
N GLU A 93 -7.39 26.58 7.96
CA GLU A 93 -8.30 26.13 6.92
C GLU A 93 -7.64 25.00 6.13
N ASN A 94 -8.42 24.06 5.62
CA ASN A 94 -7.89 22.94 4.85
C ASN A 94 -7.43 23.42 3.47
N ASP A 95 -6.16 23.20 3.16
CA ASP A 95 -5.55 23.46 1.86
C ASP A 95 -4.36 22.51 1.60
N ASP A 96 -3.70 22.64 0.46
CA ASP A 96 -2.49 21.86 0.13
C ASP A 96 -1.36 22.03 1.16
N ASN A 97 -1.27 23.20 1.81
CA ASN A 97 -0.25 23.44 2.83
C ASN A 97 -0.52 22.58 4.09
N THR A 98 -1.78 22.38 4.47
CA THR A 98 -2.12 21.49 5.59
C THR A 98 -1.71 20.04 5.34
N VAL A 99 -1.80 19.55 4.09
CA VAL A 99 -1.32 18.21 3.72
C VAL A 99 0.18 18.07 4.01
N ARG A 100 1.00 19.04 3.59
CA ARG A 100 2.44 19.04 3.87
C ARG A 100 2.77 19.16 5.37
N VAL A 101 1.92 19.84 6.14
CA VAL A 101 2.06 19.88 7.61
C VAL A 101 1.73 18.53 8.24
N TYR A 102 0.72 17.80 7.73
CA TYR A 102 0.50 16.41 8.14
C TYR A 102 1.67 15.50 7.76
N GLU A 103 2.30 15.68 6.59
CA GLU A 103 3.53 14.95 6.23
C GLU A 103 4.67 15.21 7.21
N LEU A 104 4.84 16.47 7.64
CA LEU A 104 5.77 16.83 8.70
C LEU A 104 5.45 16.12 10.02
N ILE A 105 4.17 16.12 10.43
CA ILE A 105 3.73 15.40 11.64
C ILE A 105 4.06 13.91 11.54
N TYR A 106 3.81 13.28 10.40
CA TYR A 106 4.16 11.88 10.17
C TYR A 106 5.66 11.65 10.38
N LYS A 107 6.52 12.42 9.70
CA LYS A 107 7.99 12.34 9.83
C LYS A 107 8.46 12.53 11.28
N LEU A 108 7.82 13.45 12.01
CA LEU A 108 8.07 13.62 13.44
C LEU A 108 7.64 12.36 14.20
N VAL A 109 6.38 11.93 14.13
CA VAL A 109 5.88 10.75 14.85
C VAL A 109 6.78 9.52 14.68
N ILE A 110 7.28 9.25 13.47
CA ILE A 110 8.11 8.08 13.18
C ILE A 110 9.62 8.27 13.39
N PHE A 111 10.09 9.46 13.80
CA PHE A 111 11.51 9.75 13.95
C PHE A 111 12.22 8.72 14.85
N GLU A 112 13.21 8.02 14.30
CA GLU A 112 13.88 6.90 14.97
C GLU A 112 14.61 7.32 16.26
N GLY A 113 15.12 8.56 16.30
CA GLY A 113 15.97 9.05 17.39
C GLY A 113 15.32 9.17 18.77
N TYR A 114 14.05 8.83 18.98
CA TYR A 114 13.47 8.77 20.32
C TYR A 114 12.59 7.53 20.56
N GLN A 115 12.77 6.48 19.78
CA GLN A 115 12.00 5.25 19.97
C GLN A 115 12.55 4.48 21.18
N PRO A 116 11.71 4.16 22.19
CA PRO A 116 12.16 3.57 23.47
C PRO A 116 12.73 2.16 23.33
N TYR A 117 12.38 1.43 22.27
CA TYR A 117 12.87 0.07 22.00
C TYR A 117 14.31 0.00 21.50
N TYR A 118 14.96 1.14 21.22
CA TYR A 118 16.42 1.21 20.99
C TYR A 118 17.24 1.25 22.29
N LEU A 119 16.58 1.26 23.45
CA LEU A 119 17.23 0.97 24.72
C LEU A 119 17.32 -0.54 24.90
N GLU A 120 18.44 -1.01 25.46
CA GLU A 120 18.67 -2.44 25.75
C GLU A 120 17.56 -3.02 26.65
N GLU A 121 17.11 -2.24 27.64
CA GLU A 121 15.93 -2.53 28.47
C GLU A 121 15.15 -1.24 28.75
N PHE A 122 13.81 -1.29 28.68
CA PHE A 122 12.94 -0.16 29.01
C PHE A 122 12.01 -0.46 30.19
N PRO A 123 11.93 0.42 31.22
CA PRO A 123 12.78 1.61 31.42
C PRO A 123 14.20 1.20 31.87
N PRO A 124 15.27 1.89 31.43
CA PRO A 124 16.61 1.65 31.94
C PRO A 124 16.71 2.04 33.42
N GLU A 125 17.64 1.42 34.16
CA GLU A 125 17.87 1.69 35.59
C GLU A 125 18.13 3.17 35.91
N ARG A 126 18.71 3.91 34.95
CA ARG A 126 18.99 5.34 35.08
C ARG A 126 18.58 6.08 33.80
N MET A 127 17.56 6.93 33.90
CA MET A 127 17.28 7.96 32.90
C MET A 127 17.74 9.33 33.38
N THR A 128 18.30 10.14 32.48
CA THR A 128 18.55 11.56 32.75
C THR A 128 17.24 12.34 32.85
N SER A 129 17.25 13.49 33.53
CA SER A 129 16.08 14.37 33.57
C SER A 129 15.70 14.89 32.18
N GLY A 130 16.68 15.11 31.30
CA GLY A 130 16.46 15.50 29.90
C GLY A 130 15.70 14.42 29.12
N MET A 131 16.12 13.16 29.22
CA MET A 131 15.47 12.03 28.55
C MET A 131 14.05 11.80 29.08
N ILE A 132 13.84 11.94 30.39
CA ILE A 132 12.50 11.87 31.00
C ILE A 132 11.58 12.94 30.41
N ASN A 133 12.06 14.19 30.31
CA ASN A 133 11.30 15.29 29.73
C ASN A 133 10.99 15.06 28.25
N MET A 134 11.97 14.58 27.49
CA MET A 134 11.79 14.22 26.08
C MET A 134 10.73 13.12 25.93
N PHE A 135 10.82 12.02 26.66
CA PHE A 135 9.87 10.92 26.56
C PHE A 135 8.45 11.28 27.00
N THR A 136 8.30 12.00 28.12
CA THR A 136 6.97 12.44 28.57
C THR A 136 6.37 13.49 27.64
N GLY A 137 7.19 14.36 27.04
CA GLY A 137 6.78 15.28 25.98
C GLY A 137 6.32 14.56 24.73
N TYR A 138 7.09 13.60 24.23
CA TYR A 138 6.75 12.80 23.06
C TYR A 138 5.46 12.00 23.28
N HIS A 139 5.34 11.30 24.41
CA HIS A 139 4.11 10.61 24.79
C HIS A 139 2.91 11.56 24.76
N SER A 140 3.02 12.74 25.39
CA SER A 140 1.93 13.73 25.40
C SER A 140 1.58 14.21 23.99
N ALA A 141 2.57 14.44 23.13
CA ALA A 141 2.36 14.86 21.75
C ALA A 141 1.64 13.79 20.90
N LEU A 142 1.96 12.50 21.08
CA LEU A 142 1.26 11.40 20.41
C LEU A 142 -0.23 11.37 20.78
N PHE A 143 -0.56 11.50 22.07
CA PHE A 143 -1.95 11.55 22.53
C PHE A 143 -2.69 12.80 22.02
N ARG A 144 -2.03 13.97 22.02
CA ARG A 144 -2.61 15.20 21.46
C ARG A 144 -2.86 15.09 19.97
N CYS A 145 -1.95 14.44 19.23
CA CYS A 145 -2.13 14.18 17.82
C CYS A 145 -3.31 13.24 17.59
N ALA A 146 -3.42 12.13 18.33
CA ALA A 146 -4.57 11.24 18.25
C ALA A 146 -5.90 11.97 18.54
N LEU A 147 -5.94 12.84 19.55
CA LEU A 147 -7.12 13.65 19.86
C LEU A 147 -7.49 14.61 18.73
N LEU A 148 -6.51 15.27 18.09
CA LEU A 148 -6.74 16.08 16.89
C LEU A 148 -7.40 15.23 15.80
N LEU A 149 -6.85 14.05 15.49
CA LEU A 149 -7.38 13.18 14.43
C LEU A 149 -8.80 12.70 14.72
N ILE A 150 -9.08 12.27 15.96
CA ILE A 150 -10.43 11.86 16.39
C ILE A 150 -11.42 13.01 16.20
N SER A 151 -11.05 14.22 16.62
CA SER A 151 -11.91 15.39 16.49
C SER A 151 -12.19 15.75 15.03
N SER A 152 -11.16 15.79 14.19
CA SER A 152 -11.32 16.11 12.76
C SER A 152 -12.11 15.03 11.99
N LEU A 153 -11.93 13.75 12.33
CA LEU A 153 -12.72 12.65 11.76
C LEU A 153 -14.19 12.71 12.19
N SER A 154 -14.45 13.03 13.46
CA SER A 154 -15.82 13.12 14.01
C SER A 154 -16.61 14.29 13.41
N SER A 155 -15.92 15.33 12.96
CA SER A 155 -16.50 16.48 12.26
C SER A 155 -16.67 16.26 10.75
N SER A 156 -16.14 15.18 10.17
CA SER A 156 -16.13 14.97 8.73
C SER A 156 -17.55 14.91 8.13
N ASN A 157 -17.74 15.63 7.01
CA ASN A 157 -19.02 15.75 6.31
C ASN A 157 -19.60 14.39 5.89
N ILE A 158 -18.74 13.43 5.57
CA ILE A 158 -19.11 12.06 5.17
C ILE A 158 -19.96 11.34 6.23
N LEU A 159 -19.79 11.70 7.51
CA LEU A 159 -20.57 11.11 8.61
C LEU A 159 -22.03 11.55 8.61
N ASN A 160 -22.35 12.71 8.05
CA ASN A 160 -23.73 13.16 7.93
C ASN A 160 -24.47 12.33 6.87
N GLU A 161 -23.83 12.06 5.73
CA GLU A 161 -24.38 11.21 4.66
C GLU A 161 -24.70 9.78 5.15
N ILE A 162 -23.87 9.23 6.03
CA ILE A 162 -24.07 7.87 6.58
C ILE A 162 -25.19 7.84 7.62
N LYS A 163 -25.33 8.89 8.43
CA LYS A 163 -26.44 9.01 9.39
C LYS A 163 -27.78 9.03 8.65
N ASP A 164 -27.83 9.71 7.51
CA ASP A 164 -29.03 9.79 6.67
C ASP A 164 -29.35 8.47 5.96
N GLN A 165 -28.33 7.62 5.69
CA GLN A 165 -28.52 6.31 5.04
C GLN A 165 -28.77 5.14 6.00
N LYS A 166 -28.39 5.27 7.28
CA LYS A 166 -28.53 4.21 8.30
C LYS A 166 -29.32 4.71 9.50
N ASP A 167 -30.65 4.64 9.41
CA ASP A 167 -31.64 4.94 10.48
C ASP A 167 -31.44 4.23 11.85
N LYS A 168 -30.38 3.44 12.02
CA LYS A 168 -30.15 2.59 13.21
C LYS A 168 -28.80 2.79 13.92
N LEU A 169 -27.93 3.67 13.44
CA LEU A 169 -26.68 3.95 14.17
C LEU A 169 -26.95 4.95 15.31
N LYS A 170 -27.18 4.42 16.51
CA LYS A 170 -27.29 5.23 17.74
C LYS A 170 -25.95 5.88 18.06
N VAL A 171 -25.73 7.08 17.53
CA VAL A 171 -24.61 7.95 17.95
C VAL A 171 -25.00 8.60 19.28
N LYS A 172 -24.37 8.20 20.38
CA LYS A 172 -24.51 8.91 21.66
C LYS A 172 -23.76 10.25 21.56
N LYS A 173 -24.36 11.33 22.08
CA LYS A 173 -23.73 12.66 22.12
C LYS A 173 -22.51 12.64 23.04
N LEU A 174 -21.39 13.17 22.54
CA LEU A 174 -20.15 13.43 23.28
C LEU A 174 -20.43 14.44 24.41
N THR A 175 -20.27 14.05 25.67
CA THR A 175 -20.52 14.97 26.81
C THR A 175 -19.36 15.23 27.75
N THR A 176 -18.16 14.68 27.52
CA THR A 176 -17.09 14.82 28.52
C THR A 176 -15.70 14.86 27.90
N PHE A 177 -15.30 16.03 27.41
CA PHE A 177 -13.98 16.65 27.59
C PHE A 177 -14.00 18.02 26.90
N GLN A 178 -13.43 19.07 27.50
CA GLN A 178 -13.22 20.39 26.88
C GLN A 178 -12.33 20.38 25.61
N PHE A 179 -11.90 19.19 25.16
CA PHE A 179 -11.39 18.93 23.81
C PHE A 179 -12.50 18.90 22.74
N VAL A 180 -13.68 19.43 23.03
CA VAL A 180 -14.53 20.09 22.01
C VAL A 180 -13.83 21.36 21.50
N ILE A 181 -12.58 21.21 21.06
CA ILE A 181 -12.00 22.13 20.09
C ILE A 181 -12.55 21.63 18.77
N THR A 182 -13.28 22.51 18.09
CA THR A 182 -13.74 22.35 16.71
C THR A 182 -12.52 22.22 15.80
N ALA A 183 -11.87 21.06 15.81
CA ALA A 183 -10.86 20.75 14.81
C ALA A 183 -11.58 20.76 13.46
N PRO A 184 -10.99 21.39 12.43
CA PRO A 184 -11.55 21.39 11.08
C PRO A 184 -11.86 19.95 10.63
N PRO A 185 -12.99 19.72 9.94
CA PRO A 185 -13.28 18.42 9.37
C PRO A 185 -12.20 18.02 8.38
N LEU A 186 -11.82 16.75 8.33
CA LEU A 186 -10.86 16.29 7.31
C LEU A 186 -11.50 16.28 5.92
N GLU A 187 -10.72 16.71 4.93
CA GLU A 187 -11.00 16.50 3.51
C GLU A 187 -10.40 15.19 3.01
N GLU A 188 -10.97 14.64 1.93
CA GLU A 188 -10.56 13.35 1.39
C GLU A 188 -9.09 13.32 0.95
N ILE A 189 -8.58 14.44 0.39
CA ILE A 189 -7.16 14.59 0.02
C ILE A 189 -6.22 14.37 1.22
N GLN A 190 -6.69 14.61 2.45
CA GLN A 190 -5.90 14.44 3.67
C GLN A 190 -5.98 13.01 4.22
N TYR A 191 -6.97 12.19 3.84
CA TYR A 191 -7.19 10.87 4.43
C TYR A 191 -5.97 9.96 4.32
N LYS A 192 -5.30 9.97 3.16
CA LYS A 192 -4.11 9.15 2.94
C LYS A 192 -3.00 9.46 3.95
N ILE A 193 -2.61 10.72 4.11
CA ILE A 193 -1.53 11.08 5.04
C ILE A 193 -1.97 10.95 6.51
N VAL A 194 -3.21 11.32 6.84
CA VAL A 194 -3.73 11.21 8.21
C VAL A 194 -3.83 9.75 8.65
N SER A 195 -4.19 8.84 7.75
CA SER A 195 -4.24 7.41 8.04
C SER A 195 -2.85 6.83 8.39
N LYS A 196 -1.79 7.29 7.74
CA LYS A 196 -0.39 6.95 8.07
C LYS A 196 0.00 7.43 9.46
N ILE A 197 -0.38 8.66 9.81
CA ILE A 197 -0.15 9.21 11.16
C ILE A 197 -0.87 8.35 12.20
N LEU A 198 -2.15 8.05 11.97
CA LEU A 198 -2.94 7.26 12.91
C LEU A 198 -2.39 5.84 13.07
N SER A 199 -1.99 5.19 11.97
CA SER A 199 -1.34 3.88 11.98
C SER A 199 -0.08 3.90 12.86
N ALA A 200 0.83 4.83 12.57
CA ALA A 200 2.07 4.99 13.30
C ALA A 200 1.85 5.28 14.80
N ILE A 201 0.84 6.09 15.15
CA ILE A 201 0.47 6.35 16.55
C ILE A 201 -0.12 5.09 17.20
N SER A 202 -1.00 4.37 16.50
CA SER A 202 -1.68 3.19 17.05
C SER A 202 -0.70 2.07 17.42
N LEU A 203 0.35 1.87 16.62
CA LEU A 203 1.42 0.92 16.94
C LEU A 203 2.27 1.32 18.16
N ARG A 204 2.29 2.62 18.53
CA ARG A 204 3.01 3.18 19.68
C ARG A 204 2.14 3.34 20.92
N ILE A 205 0.83 3.42 20.73
CA ILE A 205 -0.18 3.50 21.78
C ILE A 205 -1.11 2.28 21.61
N PRO A 206 -0.78 1.12 22.18
CA PRO A 206 -1.55 -0.12 22.00
C PRO A 206 -3.03 0.01 22.38
N LEU A 207 -3.38 0.92 23.29
CA LEU A 207 -4.77 1.21 23.65
C LEU A 207 -5.57 1.77 22.45
N ILE A 208 -4.99 2.64 21.63
CA ILE A 208 -5.64 3.19 20.44
C ILE A 208 -5.85 2.08 19.41
N LEU A 209 -4.81 1.28 19.15
CA LEU A 209 -4.88 0.14 18.25
C LEU A 209 -6.00 -0.82 18.64
N LYS A 210 -6.05 -1.17 19.92
CA LYS A 210 -7.10 -1.99 20.51
C LYS A 210 -8.48 -1.37 20.24
N ASP A 211 -8.69 -0.11 20.59
CA ASP A 211 -9.98 0.58 20.43
C ASP A 211 -10.46 0.61 18.95
N ILE A 212 -9.55 0.81 18.00
CA ILE A 212 -9.85 0.77 16.56
C ILE A 212 -10.34 -0.62 16.15
N PHE A 213 -9.60 -1.68 16.47
CA PHE A 213 -9.94 -3.02 16.04
C PHE A 213 -11.13 -3.64 16.80
N GLU A 214 -11.35 -3.27 18.07
CA GLU A 214 -12.60 -3.60 18.78
C GLU A 214 -13.81 -2.95 18.09
N SER A 215 -13.66 -1.72 17.57
CA SER A 215 -14.70 -1.04 16.80
C SER A 215 -15.01 -1.72 15.46
N VAL A 216 -14.01 -2.34 14.83
CA VAL A 216 -14.16 -3.09 13.58
C VAL A 216 -14.86 -4.44 13.81
N GLY A 217 -14.39 -5.21 14.79
CA GLY A 217 -14.79 -6.60 14.98
C GLY A 217 -15.92 -6.82 15.99
N SER A 218 -16.26 -5.83 16.81
CA SER A 218 -17.14 -6.00 17.98
C SER A 218 -16.71 -7.14 18.92
N LYS A 219 -15.42 -7.47 18.93
CA LYS A 219 -14.79 -8.52 19.74
C LYS A 219 -13.64 -7.90 20.52
N GLN A 220 -13.39 -8.43 21.72
CA GLN A 220 -12.29 -7.97 22.56
C GLN A 220 -10.94 -8.27 21.90
N VAL A 221 -10.05 -7.27 21.88
CA VAL A 221 -8.69 -7.41 21.33
C VAL A 221 -7.68 -7.53 22.49
N PRO A 222 -6.97 -8.67 22.62
CA PRO A 222 -5.93 -8.80 23.63
C PRO A 222 -4.69 -7.97 23.23
N ILE A 223 -4.08 -7.30 24.21
CA ILE A 223 -2.78 -6.66 24.01
C ILE A 223 -1.72 -7.77 24.07
N CYS A 224 -1.01 -7.98 22.96
CA CYS A 224 0.03 -8.99 22.85
C CYS A 224 1.25 -8.61 23.69
N ARG A 225 1.70 -9.54 24.53
CA ARG A 225 2.87 -9.37 25.40
C ARG A 225 4.13 -10.08 24.88
N ASN A 226 4.06 -10.72 23.72
CA ASN A 226 5.16 -11.53 23.18
C ASN A 226 5.92 -10.83 22.05
N LEU A 227 5.45 -9.66 21.59
CA LEU A 227 6.10 -8.87 20.55
C LEU A 227 6.90 -7.74 21.19
N TYR A 228 8.24 -7.83 21.14
CA TYR A 228 9.16 -6.91 21.83
C TYR A 228 8.85 -5.42 21.57
N ARG A 229 8.62 -5.03 20.31
CA ARG A 229 8.30 -3.63 20.00
C ARG A 229 7.00 -3.17 20.67
N ILE A 230 5.97 -4.02 20.71
CA ILE A 230 4.66 -3.70 21.33
C ILE A 230 4.78 -3.67 22.87
N THR A 231 5.52 -4.61 23.46
CA THR A 231 5.70 -4.67 24.91
C THR A 231 6.48 -3.49 25.46
N VAL A 232 7.49 -3.03 24.73
CA VAL A 232 8.23 -1.82 25.10
C VAL A 232 7.32 -0.60 25.04
N TRP A 233 6.47 -0.47 24.03
CA TRP A 233 5.48 0.62 23.98
C TRP A 233 4.47 0.59 25.12
N ASP A 234 3.95 -0.59 25.48
CA ASP A 234 3.07 -0.73 26.64
C ASP A 234 3.79 -0.31 27.94
N SER A 235 5.05 -0.73 28.11
CA SER A 235 5.88 -0.36 29.26
C SER A 235 6.20 1.14 29.28
N PHE A 236 6.48 1.74 28.12
CA PHE A 236 6.69 3.16 27.92
C PHE A 236 5.47 3.99 28.33
N ASN A 237 4.28 3.61 27.86
CA ASN A 237 3.04 4.30 28.19
C ASN A 237 2.76 4.26 29.70
N LYS A 238 2.96 3.10 30.35
CA LYS A 238 2.84 2.96 31.81
C LYS A 238 3.84 3.83 32.56
N TYR A 239 5.11 3.81 32.13
CA TYR A 239 6.16 4.62 32.72
C TYR A 239 5.81 6.11 32.67
N CYS A 240 5.51 6.66 31.49
CA CYS A 240 5.17 8.07 31.31
C CYS A 240 3.94 8.48 32.14
N CYS A 241 2.89 7.66 32.19
CA CYS A 241 1.69 7.94 32.99
C CYS A 241 1.98 7.93 34.50
N ASN A 242 2.88 7.07 34.98
CA ASN A 242 3.24 6.98 36.40
C ASN A 242 4.03 8.21 36.87
N ILE A 243 4.90 8.76 36.03
CA ILE A 243 5.79 9.86 36.42
C ILE A 243 5.25 11.25 36.06
N ASN A 244 4.27 11.35 35.15
CA ASN A 244 3.74 12.63 34.67
C ASN A 244 2.20 12.65 34.68
N LYS A 245 1.62 13.49 35.57
CA LYS A 245 0.16 13.66 35.70
C LYS A 245 -0.51 14.18 34.42
N SER A 246 0.20 14.93 33.59
CA SER A 246 -0.32 15.40 32.30
C SER A 246 -0.50 14.22 31.33
N CYS A 247 0.50 13.32 31.25
CA CYS A 247 0.39 12.10 30.45
C CYS A 247 -0.80 11.24 30.90
N GLN A 248 -1.00 11.11 32.22
CA GLN A 248 -2.16 10.41 32.76
C GLN A 248 -3.49 11.08 32.37
N ARG A 249 -3.58 12.42 32.41
CA ARG A 249 -4.78 13.15 31.97
C ARG A 249 -5.10 12.95 30.50
N PHE A 250 -4.09 13.00 29.62
CA PHE A 250 -4.29 12.76 28.19
C PHE A 250 -4.69 11.31 27.89
N SER A 251 -4.09 10.34 28.59
CA SER A 251 -4.46 8.93 28.51
C SER A 251 -5.92 8.71 28.90
N ASN A 252 -6.34 9.28 30.04
CA ASN A 252 -7.74 9.26 30.48
C ASN A 252 -8.65 9.99 29.50
N GLY A 253 -8.17 11.09 28.88
CA GLY A 253 -8.87 11.83 27.84
C GLY A 253 -9.26 10.95 26.65
N ILE A 254 -8.29 10.26 26.04
CA ILE A 254 -8.57 9.31 24.95
C ILE A 254 -9.49 8.19 25.41
N SER A 255 -9.36 7.71 26.65
CA SER A 255 -10.23 6.66 27.18
C SER A 255 -11.70 7.07 27.27
N GLY A 256 -11.98 8.35 27.54
CA GLY A 256 -13.32 8.90 27.82
C GLY A 256 -14.06 9.54 26.65
N VAL A 257 -13.48 9.58 25.44
CA VAL A 257 -14.19 10.01 24.24
C VAL A 257 -15.12 8.88 23.78
N ASP A 258 -16.44 9.06 23.86
CA ASP A 258 -17.39 8.08 23.32
C ASP A 258 -17.36 8.09 21.78
N THR A 259 -17.45 6.93 21.11
CA THR A 259 -17.44 6.76 19.62
C THR A 259 -16.13 7.10 18.88
N LYS A 260 -14.99 7.08 19.59
CA LYS A 260 -13.60 7.41 19.16
C LYS A 260 -13.22 7.20 17.69
N TRP A 261 -13.57 6.03 17.17
CA TRP A 261 -13.16 5.54 15.85
C TRP A 261 -14.35 4.91 15.11
N THR A 262 -15.42 4.64 15.84
CA THR A 262 -16.34 3.56 15.55
C THR A 262 -17.15 3.82 14.29
N LEU A 263 -17.49 5.07 13.97
CA LEU A 263 -18.26 5.33 12.75
C LEU A 263 -17.43 5.11 11.48
N HIS A 264 -16.22 5.65 11.40
CA HIS A 264 -15.36 5.48 10.21
C HIS A 264 -14.99 4.01 9.98
N PHE A 265 -14.64 3.30 11.05
CA PHE A 265 -14.20 1.91 10.96
C PHE A 265 -15.35 0.89 10.88
N ALA A 266 -16.44 1.06 11.66
CA ALA A 266 -17.59 0.15 11.58
C ALA A 266 -18.43 0.40 10.32
N ALA A 267 -18.51 1.64 9.82
CA ALA A 267 -19.17 1.92 8.54
C ALA A 267 -18.26 1.67 7.32
N ARG A 268 -16.97 1.33 7.54
CA ARG A 268 -16.00 0.98 6.50
C ARG A 268 -15.86 2.07 5.44
N LEU A 269 -15.54 3.27 5.89
CA LEU A 269 -15.40 4.46 5.04
C LEU A 269 -14.04 4.52 4.36
N PRO A 270 -13.84 5.41 3.35
CA PRO A 270 -12.56 5.53 2.65
C PRO A 270 -11.37 5.65 3.61
N PHE A 271 -11.51 6.46 4.67
CA PHE A 271 -10.49 6.60 5.71
C PHE A 271 -10.06 5.27 6.34
N SER A 272 -11.01 4.35 6.60
CA SER A 272 -10.71 3.06 7.22
C SER A 272 -9.84 2.16 6.34
N TYR A 273 -10.05 2.17 5.02
CA TYR A 273 -9.22 1.43 4.09
C TYR A 273 -7.82 2.01 3.99
N TYR A 274 -7.69 3.34 3.91
CA TYR A 274 -6.37 3.99 3.96
C TYR A 274 -5.62 3.66 5.26
N TYR A 275 -6.33 3.57 6.40
CA TYR A 275 -5.73 3.13 7.65
C TYR A 275 -5.29 1.67 7.60
N PHE A 276 -6.11 0.74 7.10
CA PHE A 276 -5.73 -0.67 7.00
C PHE A 276 -4.52 -0.87 6.09
N VAL A 277 -4.47 -0.18 4.95
CA VAL A 277 -3.30 -0.15 4.06
C VAL A 277 -2.06 0.32 4.80
N SER A 278 -2.14 1.49 5.46
CA SER A 278 -1.00 2.06 6.19
C SER A 278 -0.55 1.17 7.35
N PHE A 279 -1.50 0.53 8.04
CA PHE A 279 -1.23 -0.41 9.12
C PHE A 279 -0.46 -1.63 8.64
N LEU A 280 -0.89 -2.25 7.53
CA LEU A 280 -0.19 -3.39 6.94
C LEU A 280 1.20 -3.00 6.41
N GLU A 281 1.32 -1.84 5.76
CA GLU A 281 2.62 -1.28 5.35
C GLU A 281 3.57 -1.09 6.54
N ASP A 282 3.09 -0.52 7.64
CA ASP A 282 3.88 -0.33 8.86
C ASP A 282 4.27 -1.67 9.51
N LEU A 283 3.38 -2.67 9.49
CA LEU A 283 3.70 -4.00 10.00
C LEU A 283 4.79 -4.69 9.17
N LEU A 284 4.77 -4.54 7.84
CA LEU A 284 5.81 -5.06 6.95
C LEU A 284 7.17 -4.36 7.12
N LEU A 285 7.19 -3.12 7.64
CA LEU A 285 8.45 -2.47 8.05
C LEU A 285 8.98 -2.99 9.39
N ILE A 286 8.10 -3.58 10.21
CA ILE A 286 8.45 -4.13 11.52
C ILE A 286 8.88 -5.59 11.42
N PHE A 287 8.17 -6.37 10.60
CA PHE A 287 8.31 -7.82 10.46
C PHE A 287 8.54 -8.18 8.99
N GLU A 288 9.34 -9.22 8.72
CA GLU A 288 9.44 -9.82 7.38
C GLU A 288 8.12 -10.53 7.01
N TYR A 289 7.75 -10.56 5.73
CA TYR A 289 6.46 -11.05 5.21
C TYR A 289 6.15 -12.55 5.44
N ASN A 290 7.10 -13.30 5.98
CA ASN A 290 6.98 -14.71 6.36
C ASN A 290 6.95 -14.90 7.90
N SER A 291 6.79 -13.81 8.64
CA SER A 291 6.87 -13.84 10.10
C SER A 291 5.57 -14.33 10.73
N ASP A 292 5.63 -15.44 11.47
CA ASP A 292 4.51 -15.93 12.30
C ASP A 292 4.03 -14.90 13.36
N GLN A 293 4.79 -13.81 13.54
CA GLN A 293 4.50 -12.75 14.49
C GLN A 293 3.30 -11.87 14.09
N PHE A 294 2.92 -11.80 12.81
CA PHE A 294 1.77 -10.98 12.38
C PHE A 294 0.47 -11.41 13.06
N VAL A 295 0.24 -12.71 13.17
CA VAL A 295 -0.95 -13.27 13.82
C VAL A 295 -1.03 -12.88 15.30
N SER A 296 0.12 -12.56 15.90
CA SER A 296 0.24 -12.10 17.28
C SER A 296 0.04 -10.58 17.43
N VAL A 297 -0.03 -9.81 16.34
CA VAL A 297 -0.27 -8.36 16.41
C VAL A 297 -1.73 -8.10 16.79
N PRO A 298 -2.00 -7.25 17.81
CA PRO A 298 -3.36 -6.91 18.21
C PRO A 298 -4.18 -6.37 17.03
N GLY A 299 -5.35 -6.97 16.81
CA GLY A 299 -6.28 -6.56 15.76
C GLY A 299 -6.04 -7.17 14.38
N TYR A 300 -4.88 -7.80 14.13
CA TYR A 300 -4.58 -8.44 12.85
C TYR A 300 -5.60 -9.53 12.48
N SER A 301 -5.95 -10.41 13.42
CA SER A 301 -6.95 -11.46 13.19
C SER A 301 -8.36 -10.92 12.90
N ILE A 302 -8.71 -9.76 13.48
CA ILE A 302 -9.97 -9.06 13.19
C ILE A 302 -9.92 -8.49 11.78
N LEU A 303 -8.81 -7.87 11.39
CA LEU A 303 -8.63 -7.34 10.03
C LEU A 303 -8.71 -8.45 8.99
N ASN A 304 -7.98 -9.55 9.19
CA ASN A 304 -8.02 -10.70 8.31
C ASN A 304 -9.46 -11.21 8.14
N SER A 305 -10.17 -11.46 9.26
CA SER A 305 -11.57 -11.89 9.24
C SER A 305 -12.49 -10.88 8.53
N LEU A 306 -12.31 -9.58 8.76
CA LEU A 306 -13.10 -8.53 8.12
C LEU A 306 -12.94 -8.58 6.60
N ILE A 307 -11.71 -8.68 6.11
CA ILE A 307 -11.43 -8.64 4.69
C ILE A 307 -11.87 -9.95 4.03
N THR A 308 -11.71 -11.10 4.69
CA THR A 308 -12.31 -12.36 4.23
C THR A 308 -13.83 -12.22 4.13
N HIS A 309 -14.51 -11.61 5.11
CA HIS A 309 -15.96 -11.37 5.03
C HIS A 309 -16.35 -10.32 3.97
N LEU A 310 -15.52 -9.31 3.71
CA LEU A 310 -15.74 -8.30 2.67
C LEU A 310 -15.54 -8.87 1.26
N SER A 311 -14.64 -9.85 1.11
CA SER A 311 -14.52 -10.64 -0.12
C SER A 311 -15.85 -11.31 -0.50
N HIS A 312 -16.79 -11.41 0.46
CA HIS A 312 -18.14 -11.96 0.32
C HIS A 312 -19.26 -10.92 0.36
N GLY A 313 -18.96 -9.63 0.56
CA GLY A 313 -19.94 -8.57 0.80
C GLY A 313 -19.93 -7.49 -0.28
N ARG A 314 -21.03 -6.73 -0.39
CA ARG A 314 -21.05 -5.51 -1.22
C ARG A 314 -20.13 -4.47 -0.58
N ILE A 315 -19.26 -3.89 -1.39
CA ILE A 315 -18.42 -2.75 -1.00
C ILE A 315 -19.34 -1.62 -0.54
N SER A 316 -18.91 -0.84 0.45
CA SER A 316 -19.65 0.36 0.85
C SER A 316 -19.87 1.23 -0.40
N LYS A 317 -21.10 1.67 -0.68
CA LYS A 317 -21.38 2.57 -1.83
C LYS A 317 -20.55 3.86 -1.81
N ILE A 318 -19.96 4.17 -0.66
CA ILE A 318 -19.24 5.41 -0.37
C ILE A 318 -17.71 5.21 -0.52
N SER A 319 -17.23 3.98 -0.72
CA SER A 319 -15.79 3.70 -0.84
C SER A 319 -15.43 3.17 -2.22
N GLU A 320 -14.29 3.64 -2.74
CA GLU A 320 -13.75 3.14 -3.99
C GLU A 320 -13.36 1.66 -3.86
N VAL A 321 -13.71 0.91 -4.90
CA VAL A 321 -13.45 -0.53 -5.00
C VAL A 321 -11.96 -0.84 -4.99
N GLU A 322 -11.14 0.05 -5.54
CA GLU A 322 -9.69 -0.11 -5.60
C GLU A 322 -9.04 -0.15 -4.20
N MET A 323 -9.53 0.66 -3.25
CA MET A 323 -9.02 0.65 -1.88
C MET A 323 -9.26 -0.69 -1.19
N PHE A 324 -10.37 -1.35 -1.51
CA PHE A 324 -10.68 -2.68 -1.02
C PHE A 324 -9.67 -3.72 -1.54
N TYR A 325 -9.46 -3.78 -2.86
CA TYR A 325 -8.50 -4.72 -3.46
C TYR A 325 -7.06 -4.48 -3.01
N LYS A 326 -6.66 -3.22 -2.84
CA LYS A 326 -5.33 -2.90 -2.30
C LYS A 326 -5.14 -3.45 -0.88
N THR A 327 -6.18 -3.38 -0.05
CA THR A 327 -6.10 -3.92 1.32
C THR A 327 -6.06 -5.45 1.32
N GLU A 328 -6.84 -6.12 0.46
CA GLU A 328 -6.76 -7.58 0.23
C GLU A 328 -5.35 -8.02 -0.21
N ALA A 329 -4.77 -7.29 -1.16
CA ALA A 329 -3.43 -7.57 -1.68
C ALA A 329 -2.36 -7.46 -0.59
N LEU A 330 -2.36 -6.37 0.18
CA LEU A 330 -1.41 -6.19 1.28
C LEU A 330 -1.57 -7.23 2.38
N LEU A 331 -2.78 -7.70 2.68
CA LEU A 331 -2.97 -8.81 3.62
C LEU A 331 -2.29 -10.09 3.13
N CYS A 332 -2.44 -10.41 1.85
CA CYS A 332 -1.82 -11.59 1.25
C CYS A 332 -0.28 -11.51 1.27
N VAL A 333 0.27 -10.31 1.14
CA VAL A 333 1.71 -10.05 1.32
C VAL A 333 2.13 -10.18 2.77
N THR A 334 1.32 -9.72 3.71
CA THR A 334 1.70 -9.64 5.13
C THR A 334 1.89 -11.03 5.76
N ASP A 335 1.02 -12.00 5.47
CA ASP A 335 1.13 -13.38 6.00
C ASP A 335 1.10 -14.38 4.83
N TYR A 336 2.17 -14.33 4.04
CA TYR A 336 2.42 -15.23 2.91
C TYR A 336 3.11 -16.52 3.40
N PRO A 337 2.70 -17.72 2.95
CA PRO A 337 1.67 -18.03 1.94
C PRO A 337 0.27 -18.26 2.51
N THR A 338 0.10 -18.22 3.84
CA THR A 338 -1.11 -18.67 4.55
C THR A 338 -2.36 -17.96 4.05
N ILE A 339 -2.34 -16.63 4.02
CA ILE A 339 -3.50 -15.82 3.66
C ILE A 339 -3.80 -15.95 2.17
N LEU A 340 -2.79 -15.86 1.30
CA LEU A 340 -2.97 -16.06 -0.15
C LEU A 340 -3.70 -17.37 -0.46
N ASN A 341 -3.26 -18.48 0.15
CA ASN A 341 -3.86 -19.79 -0.08
C ASN A 341 -5.29 -19.87 0.47
N GLN A 342 -5.59 -19.23 1.60
CA GLN A 342 -6.96 -19.13 2.09
C GLN A 342 -7.87 -18.38 1.09
N TYR A 343 -7.42 -17.22 0.58
CA TYR A 343 -8.17 -16.44 -0.40
C TYR A 343 -8.39 -17.18 -1.71
N ILE A 344 -7.35 -17.81 -2.25
CA ILE A 344 -7.44 -18.61 -3.48
C ILE A 344 -8.44 -19.74 -3.33
N ASN A 345 -8.34 -20.50 -2.23
CA ASN A 345 -9.24 -21.62 -1.99
C ASN A 345 -10.70 -21.18 -1.84
N ASP A 346 -10.96 -20.10 -1.10
CA ASP A 346 -12.30 -19.57 -0.95
C ASP A 346 -12.86 -19.06 -2.29
N ARG A 347 -12.11 -18.22 -3.02
CA ARG A 347 -12.57 -17.68 -4.31
C ARG A 347 -12.83 -18.79 -5.32
N LEU A 348 -11.90 -19.73 -5.49
CA LEU A 348 -12.07 -20.86 -6.40
C LEU A 348 -13.28 -21.75 -6.04
N SER A 349 -13.68 -21.82 -4.77
CA SER A 349 -14.86 -22.61 -4.35
C SER A 349 -16.19 -21.95 -4.75
N ARG A 350 -16.18 -20.64 -5.06
CA ARG A 350 -17.37 -19.83 -5.33
C ARG A 350 -17.46 -19.37 -6.78
N THR A 351 -16.35 -19.40 -7.52
CA THR A 351 -16.33 -19.06 -8.94
C THR A 351 -17.21 -20.03 -9.72
N ASN A 352 -18.30 -19.51 -10.28
CA ASN A 352 -19.15 -20.25 -11.18
C ASN A 352 -18.53 -20.23 -12.58
N ALA A 353 -18.01 -21.38 -13.03
CA ALA A 353 -17.37 -21.51 -14.34
C ALA A 353 -18.31 -21.20 -15.53
N TYR A 354 -19.62 -21.14 -15.30
CA TYR A 354 -20.63 -20.82 -16.32
C TYR A 354 -21.04 -19.34 -16.34
N SER A 355 -20.49 -18.50 -15.45
CA SER A 355 -20.80 -17.07 -15.37
C SER A 355 -19.57 -16.24 -15.72
N ILE A 356 -19.64 -15.51 -16.84
CA ILE A 356 -18.57 -14.62 -17.30
C ILE A 356 -18.24 -13.57 -16.24
N ASP A 357 -19.24 -13.00 -15.58
CA ASP A 357 -19.04 -12.02 -14.51
C ASP A 357 -18.31 -12.63 -13.31
N SER A 358 -18.67 -13.87 -12.93
CA SER A 358 -18.00 -14.60 -11.85
C SER A 358 -16.53 -14.91 -12.19
N LEU A 359 -16.26 -15.29 -13.43
CA LEU A 359 -14.90 -15.52 -13.93
C LEU A 359 -14.09 -14.22 -13.97
N ALA A 360 -14.68 -13.11 -14.44
CA ALA A 360 -13.99 -11.83 -14.49
C ALA A 360 -13.70 -11.26 -13.09
N THR A 361 -14.65 -11.37 -12.16
CA THR A 361 -14.45 -10.94 -10.76
C THR A 361 -13.33 -11.72 -10.09
N PHE A 362 -13.25 -13.05 -10.34
CA PHE A 362 -12.12 -13.86 -9.88
C PHE A 362 -10.80 -13.24 -10.33
N VAL A 363 -10.66 -12.98 -11.63
CA VAL A 363 -9.42 -12.47 -12.22
C VAL A 363 -9.05 -11.07 -11.69
N VAL A 364 -10.00 -10.13 -11.62
CA VAL A 364 -9.74 -8.77 -11.10
C VAL A 364 -9.22 -8.82 -9.65
N SER A 365 -9.85 -9.64 -8.80
CA SER A 365 -9.46 -9.73 -7.40
C SER A 365 -8.03 -10.25 -7.21
N PHE A 366 -7.61 -11.23 -8.02
CA PHE A 366 -6.25 -11.77 -7.96
C PHE A 366 -5.21 -10.89 -8.64
N GLN A 367 -5.59 -10.10 -9.63
CA GLN A 367 -4.66 -9.19 -10.30
C GLN A 367 -4.01 -8.23 -9.30
N HIS A 368 -4.78 -7.59 -8.42
CA HIS A 368 -4.23 -6.67 -7.41
C HIS A 368 -3.32 -7.40 -6.41
N ILE A 369 -3.66 -8.62 -6.03
CA ILE A 369 -2.82 -9.46 -5.15
C ILE A 369 -1.47 -9.76 -5.83
N PHE A 370 -1.48 -10.21 -7.08
CA PHE A 370 -0.26 -10.53 -7.82
C PHE A 370 0.58 -9.30 -8.14
N MET A 371 -0.06 -8.16 -8.39
CA MET A 371 0.60 -6.87 -8.56
C MET A 371 1.42 -6.51 -7.32
N GLU A 372 0.80 -6.58 -6.13
CA GLU A 372 1.49 -6.26 -4.87
C GLU A 372 2.61 -7.28 -4.56
N LEU A 373 2.38 -8.58 -4.79
CA LEU A 373 3.42 -9.60 -4.64
C LEU A 373 4.62 -9.34 -5.57
N ASN A 374 4.35 -8.91 -6.81
CA ASN A 374 5.37 -8.58 -7.81
C ASN A 374 6.16 -7.33 -7.40
N GLU A 375 5.50 -6.26 -6.93
CA GLU A 375 6.15 -5.07 -6.37
C GLU A 375 7.07 -5.42 -5.19
N LYS A 376 6.63 -6.33 -4.32
CA LYS A 376 7.40 -6.82 -3.16
C LYS A 376 8.41 -7.91 -3.52
N LYS A 377 8.47 -8.34 -4.78
CA LYS A 377 9.36 -9.39 -5.31
C LYS A 377 9.21 -10.74 -4.59
N ILE A 378 8.00 -11.08 -4.17
CA ILE A 378 7.69 -12.36 -3.51
C ILE A 378 7.45 -13.42 -4.58
N ILE A 379 8.16 -14.54 -4.49
CA ILE A 379 7.96 -15.70 -5.38
C ILE A 379 6.99 -16.68 -4.73
N ILE A 380 5.95 -17.04 -5.48
CA ILE A 380 4.93 -18.00 -5.08
C ILE A 380 5.52 -19.41 -5.15
N GLU A 381 5.76 -19.98 -3.97
CA GLU A 381 6.30 -21.33 -3.81
C GLU A 381 5.24 -22.43 -3.93
N ASP A 382 4.04 -22.18 -3.39
CA ASP A 382 2.91 -23.11 -3.47
C ASP A 382 1.57 -22.40 -3.71
N ILE A 383 0.80 -22.92 -4.67
CA ILE A 383 -0.48 -22.38 -5.13
C ILE A 383 -1.26 -23.45 -5.90
N GLU A 384 -2.60 -23.41 -5.83
CA GLU A 384 -3.53 -24.30 -6.56
C GLU A 384 -3.59 -23.99 -8.08
N MET A 385 -2.43 -24.00 -8.75
CA MET A 385 -2.28 -23.57 -10.14
C MET A 385 -3.15 -24.38 -11.12
N LYS A 386 -3.40 -25.66 -10.84
CA LYS A 386 -4.27 -26.49 -11.69
C LYS A 386 -5.69 -25.94 -11.76
N ARG A 387 -6.25 -25.54 -10.61
CA ARG A 387 -7.60 -24.97 -10.53
C ARG A 387 -7.64 -23.57 -11.13
N ILE A 388 -6.58 -22.77 -10.94
CA ILE A 388 -6.44 -21.48 -11.63
C ILE A 388 -6.49 -21.69 -13.14
N ILE A 389 -5.69 -22.61 -13.70
CA ILE A 389 -5.70 -22.91 -15.14
C ILE A 389 -7.08 -23.38 -15.62
N GLN A 390 -7.83 -24.15 -14.83
CA GLN A 390 -9.22 -24.52 -15.19
C GLN A 390 -10.13 -23.30 -15.32
N VAL A 391 -10.01 -22.31 -14.43
CA VAL A 391 -10.74 -21.04 -14.53
C VAL A 391 -10.32 -20.27 -15.77
N LEU A 392 -9.01 -20.18 -16.05
CA LEU A 392 -8.52 -19.53 -17.27
C LEU A 392 -9.03 -20.22 -18.53
N GLN A 393 -9.04 -21.55 -18.56
CA GLN A 393 -9.57 -22.32 -19.68
C GLN A 393 -11.07 -22.07 -19.90
N ALA A 394 -11.85 -21.95 -18.82
CA ALA A 394 -13.26 -21.59 -18.92
C ALA A 394 -13.46 -20.19 -19.53
N ILE A 395 -12.59 -19.23 -19.20
CA ILE A 395 -12.57 -17.90 -19.83
C ILE A 395 -12.28 -18.01 -21.33
N VAL A 396 -11.26 -18.78 -21.73
CA VAL A 396 -10.95 -19.02 -23.15
C VAL A 396 -12.15 -19.62 -23.87
N THR A 397 -12.79 -20.64 -23.30
CA THR A 397 -13.95 -21.30 -23.90
C THR A 397 -15.17 -20.37 -24.01
N SER A 398 -15.30 -19.37 -23.13
CA SER A 398 -16.38 -18.38 -23.22
C SER A 398 -16.21 -17.37 -24.36
N ASP A 399 -15.00 -17.22 -24.90
CA ASP A 399 -14.63 -16.21 -25.91
C ASP A 399 -15.04 -14.77 -25.56
N SER A 400 -15.20 -14.48 -24.27
CA SER A 400 -15.56 -13.15 -23.77
C SER A 400 -14.35 -12.24 -23.84
N TYR A 401 -14.38 -11.26 -24.76
CA TYR A 401 -13.30 -10.29 -24.92
C TYR A 401 -12.95 -9.56 -23.62
N TYR A 402 -13.96 -9.26 -22.79
CA TYR A 402 -13.79 -8.60 -21.50
C TYR A 402 -13.02 -9.51 -20.52
N ALA A 403 -13.49 -10.75 -20.33
CA ALA A 403 -12.86 -11.69 -19.41
C ALA A 403 -11.46 -12.10 -19.88
N LEU A 404 -11.24 -12.26 -21.19
CA LEU A 404 -9.92 -12.52 -21.79
C LEU A 404 -8.95 -11.37 -21.56
N THR A 405 -9.39 -10.12 -21.71
CA THR A 405 -8.51 -8.96 -21.51
C THR A 405 -8.06 -8.85 -20.05
N ILE A 406 -8.98 -9.04 -19.10
CA ILE A 406 -8.63 -9.05 -17.67
C ILE A 406 -7.76 -10.28 -17.35
N MET A 407 -8.04 -11.45 -17.95
CA MET A 407 -7.23 -12.67 -17.78
C MET A 407 -5.77 -12.40 -18.14
N PHE A 408 -5.51 -11.77 -19.28
CA PHE A 408 -4.13 -11.41 -19.65
C PHE A 408 -3.49 -10.46 -18.65
N SER A 409 -4.24 -9.50 -18.12
CA SER A 409 -3.78 -8.60 -17.06
C SER A 409 -3.32 -9.37 -15.81
N MET A 410 -4.12 -10.32 -15.34
CA MET A 410 -3.74 -11.18 -14.21
C MET A 410 -2.53 -12.05 -14.52
N ILE A 411 -2.48 -12.68 -15.70
CA ILE A 411 -1.34 -13.51 -16.12
C ILE A 411 -0.05 -12.68 -16.20
N TYR A 412 -0.15 -11.43 -16.67
CA TYR A 412 0.98 -10.50 -16.79
C TYR A 412 1.63 -10.19 -15.43
N GLU A 413 0.82 -10.07 -14.38
CA GLU A 413 1.30 -9.89 -13.00
C GLU A 413 1.71 -11.21 -12.32
N LEU A 414 1.08 -12.32 -12.68
CA LEU A 414 1.34 -13.64 -12.10
C LEU A 414 2.67 -14.25 -12.57
N LEU A 415 2.99 -14.17 -13.87
CA LEU A 415 4.17 -14.85 -14.44
C LEU A 415 5.51 -14.53 -13.73
N PRO A 416 5.84 -13.26 -13.39
CA PRO A 416 7.09 -12.91 -12.72
C PRO A 416 7.25 -13.47 -11.32
N ILE A 417 6.13 -13.77 -10.65
CA ILE A 417 6.10 -14.21 -9.26
C ILE A 417 5.86 -15.71 -9.13
N LEU A 418 5.82 -16.48 -10.22
CA LEU A 418 5.71 -17.93 -10.14
C LEU A 418 7.08 -18.60 -10.06
N ASN A 419 7.21 -19.63 -9.22
CA ASN A 419 8.34 -20.54 -9.30
C ASN A 419 8.37 -21.30 -10.65
N LYS A 420 9.49 -21.96 -10.94
CA LYS A 420 9.70 -22.70 -12.21
C LYS A 420 8.57 -23.67 -12.53
N LYS A 421 8.12 -24.47 -11.56
CA LYS A 421 7.08 -25.50 -11.74
C LYS A 421 5.77 -24.88 -12.24
N TYR A 422 5.27 -23.87 -11.55
CA TYR A 422 3.98 -23.24 -11.90
C TYR A 422 4.08 -22.34 -13.11
N ARG A 423 5.22 -21.70 -13.32
CA ARG A 423 5.50 -20.92 -14.52
C ARG A 423 5.45 -21.78 -15.78
N VAL A 424 6.04 -22.98 -15.74
CA VAL A 424 5.96 -23.96 -16.84
C VAL A 424 4.49 -24.29 -17.16
N MET A 425 3.69 -24.60 -16.14
CA MET A 425 2.27 -24.93 -16.32
C MET A 425 1.49 -23.79 -16.98
N LEU A 426 1.70 -22.54 -16.54
CA LEU A 426 1.01 -21.38 -17.07
C LEU A 426 1.46 -21.06 -18.51
N ILE A 427 2.76 -21.17 -18.80
CA ILE A 427 3.30 -20.99 -20.16
C ILE A 427 2.76 -22.06 -21.11
N THR A 428 2.67 -23.32 -20.69
CA THR A 428 2.06 -24.38 -21.49
C THR A 428 0.60 -24.04 -21.84
N PHE A 429 -0.21 -23.63 -20.87
CA PHE A 429 -1.58 -23.17 -21.12
C PHE A 429 -1.64 -22.04 -22.16
N ILE A 430 -0.72 -21.06 -22.09
CA ILE A 430 -0.65 -19.96 -23.05
C ILE A 430 -0.29 -20.47 -24.45
N MET A 431 0.68 -21.37 -24.55
CA MET A 431 1.16 -21.94 -25.82
C MET A 431 0.12 -22.85 -26.49
N ASP A 432 -0.65 -23.60 -25.70
CA ASP A 432 -1.73 -24.46 -26.19
C ASP A 432 -2.87 -23.63 -26.81
N ASN A 433 -3.10 -22.41 -26.29
CA ASN A 433 -4.12 -21.49 -26.77
C ASN A 433 -3.55 -20.36 -27.67
N PHE A 434 -2.29 -20.48 -28.10
CA PHE A 434 -1.56 -19.40 -28.78
C PHE A 434 -2.28 -18.85 -30.00
N GLU A 435 -2.73 -19.74 -30.89
CA GLU A 435 -3.35 -19.36 -32.16
C GLU A 435 -4.65 -18.60 -31.92
N HIS A 436 -5.48 -19.10 -30.99
CA HIS A 436 -6.72 -18.45 -30.59
C HIS A 436 -6.47 -17.03 -30.05
N PHE A 437 -5.49 -16.86 -29.16
CA PHE A 437 -5.13 -15.54 -28.61
C PHE A 437 -4.54 -14.60 -29.67
N PHE A 438 -3.69 -15.11 -30.55
CA PHE A 438 -3.01 -14.32 -31.57
C PHE A 438 -4.00 -13.71 -32.56
N VAL A 439 -4.99 -14.50 -32.98
CA VAL A 439 -5.98 -14.10 -34.00
C VAL A 439 -7.33 -13.69 -33.41
N HIS A 440 -7.40 -13.54 -32.08
CA HIS A 440 -8.63 -13.19 -31.39
C HIS A 440 -9.25 -11.93 -32.00
N TRP A 441 -10.57 -11.88 -32.20
CA TRP A 441 -11.21 -10.83 -33.00
C TRP A 441 -11.11 -9.43 -32.37
N TYR A 442 -11.04 -9.35 -31.03
CA TYR A 442 -10.92 -8.10 -30.28
C TYR A 442 -9.48 -7.59 -30.19
N TYR A 443 -9.27 -6.34 -30.62
CA TYR A 443 -7.97 -5.65 -30.65
C TYR A 443 -7.24 -5.65 -29.29
N GLN A 444 -7.91 -5.26 -28.21
CA GLN A 444 -7.24 -5.11 -26.91
C GLN A 444 -6.70 -6.44 -26.37
N ALA A 445 -7.45 -7.52 -26.58
CA ALA A 445 -7.03 -8.87 -26.19
C ALA A 445 -5.75 -9.28 -26.94
N ARG A 446 -5.66 -9.00 -28.24
CA ARG A 446 -4.45 -9.24 -29.04
C ARG A 446 -3.27 -8.41 -28.55
N ILE A 447 -3.44 -7.11 -28.34
CA ILE A 447 -2.37 -6.24 -27.84
C ILE A 447 -1.83 -6.71 -26.49
N PHE A 448 -2.72 -7.10 -25.57
CA PHE A 448 -2.32 -7.62 -24.26
C PHE A 448 -1.56 -8.93 -24.39
N PHE A 449 -2.01 -9.83 -25.26
CA PHE A 449 -1.31 -11.06 -25.56
C PHE A 449 0.08 -10.82 -26.17
N PHE A 450 0.21 -9.86 -27.11
CA PHE A 450 1.51 -9.52 -27.69
C PHE A 450 2.48 -8.96 -26.65
N LYS A 451 2.00 -8.06 -25.77
CA LYS A 451 2.79 -7.57 -24.63
C LYS A 451 3.21 -8.71 -23.71
N LEU A 452 2.31 -9.65 -23.39
CA LEU A 452 2.61 -10.81 -22.57
C LEU A 452 3.74 -11.66 -23.19
N ILE A 453 3.61 -11.97 -24.48
CA ILE A 453 4.60 -12.71 -25.27
C ILE A 453 5.95 -12.03 -25.19
N HIS A 454 6.02 -10.74 -25.51
CA HIS A 454 7.29 -10.05 -25.62
C HIS A 454 7.94 -9.73 -24.27
N LEU A 455 7.15 -9.47 -23.21
CA LEU A 455 7.64 -8.90 -21.96
C LEU A 455 7.62 -9.84 -20.75
N LYS A 456 6.86 -10.94 -20.77
CA LYS A 456 6.61 -11.74 -19.55
C LYS A 456 6.71 -13.26 -19.71
N MET A 457 6.66 -13.78 -20.94
CA MET A 457 6.84 -15.22 -21.18
C MET A 457 8.25 -15.72 -20.81
N THR A 458 9.23 -14.83 -20.73
CA THR A 458 10.62 -15.12 -20.31
C THR A 458 11.00 -14.25 -19.10
N LEU A 459 11.93 -14.72 -18.26
CA LEU A 459 12.46 -13.92 -17.14
C LEU A 459 13.36 -12.76 -17.62
N ALA A 460 14.03 -12.92 -18.77
CA ALA A 460 14.71 -11.84 -19.47
C ALA A 460 14.05 -11.54 -20.82
N PRO A 461 13.19 -10.52 -20.88
CA PRO A 461 12.72 -9.98 -22.15
C PRO A 461 13.88 -9.61 -23.07
N SER A 462 15.00 -9.10 -22.54
CA SER A 462 16.13 -8.70 -23.40
C SER A 462 16.76 -9.87 -24.17
N PHE A 463 16.81 -11.06 -23.57
CA PHE A 463 17.37 -12.26 -24.17
C PHE A 463 16.64 -12.63 -25.45
N ARG A 464 15.31 -12.56 -25.44
CA ARG A 464 14.47 -12.85 -26.60
C ARG A 464 14.75 -11.92 -27.78
N ILE A 465 15.08 -10.67 -27.51
CA ILE A 465 15.12 -9.65 -28.55
C ILE A 465 16.55 -9.29 -28.99
N ASN A 466 17.58 -9.51 -28.15
CA ASN A 466 18.99 -9.26 -28.47
C ASN A 466 19.89 -10.51 -28.44
N GLY A 467 19.39 -11.65 -27.95
CA GLY A 467 20.19 -12.87 -27.75
C GLY A 467 21.15 -12.83 -26.55
N GLY A 468 21.19 -11.74 -25.79
CA GLY A 468 22.03 -11.56 -24.61
C GLY A 468 21.24 -11.02 -23.41
N LEU A 469 21.72 -11.30 -22.20
CA LEU A 469 21.10 -10.87 -20.94
C LEU A 469 21.63 -9.50 -20.49
N LEU A 470 20.77 -8.66 -19.92
CA LEU A 470 21.21 -7.48 -19.18
C LEU A 470 21.80 -7.89 -17.82
N PRO A 471 22.75 -7.12 -17.24
CA PRO A 471 23.37 -7.45 -15.96
C PRO A 471 22.37 -7.75 -14.83
N GLU A 472 21.27 -7.00 -14.76
CA GLU A 472 20.21 -7.18 -13.77
C GLU A 472 19.39 -8.47 -13.97
N GLU A 473 19.30 -8.94 -15.21
CA GLU A 473 18.58 -10.17 -15.56
C GLU A 473 19.44 -11.41 -15.31
N ILE A 474 20.77 -11.31 -15.41
CA ILE A 474 21.70 -12.40 -15.08
C ILE A 474 21.44 -12.87 -13.64
N HIS A 475 21.38 -11.93 -12.69
CA HIS A 475 21.08 -12.24 -11.29
C HIS A 475 19.71 -12.91 -11.08
N LYS A 476 18.71 -12.60 -11.91
CA LYS A 476 17.40 -13.28 -11.86
C LYS A 476 17.49 -14.73 -12.29
N TYR A 477 18.29 -15.05 -13.30
CA TYR A 477 18.50 -16.44 -13.72
C TYR A 477 19.29 -17.23 -12.69
N ASP A 478 20.31 -16.63 -12.08
CA ASP A 478 21.10 -17.28 -11.02
C ASP A 478 20.23 -17.70 -9.82
N THR A 479 19.15 -16.97 -9.56
CA THR A 479 18.31 -17.19 -8.37
C THR A 479 17.03 -17.98 -8.68
N TYR A 480 16.39 -17.75 -9.84
CA TYR A 480 15.01 -18.20 -10.10
C TYR A 480 14.79 -18.83 -11.48
N GLY A 481 15.78 -18.78 -12.38
CA GLY A 481 15.56 -19.05 -13.79
C GLY A 481 16.12 -20.37 -14.30
N ASP A 482 15.67 -20.72 -15.51
CA ASP A 482 16.29 -21.76 -16.33
C ASP A 482 16.38 -21.20 -17.75
N LEU A 483 17.60 -20.81 -18.14
CA LEU A 483 17.84 -20.19 -19.44
C LEU A 483 17.55 -21.16 -20.59
N LEU A 484 17.79 -22.46 -20.41
CA LEU A 484 17.52 -23.47 -21.42
C LEU A 484 16.00 -23.63 -21.62
N TYR A 485 15.24 -23.60 -20.53
CA TYR A 485 13.79 -23.60 -20.63
C TYR A 485 13.28 -22.36 -21.34
N ASP A 486 13.73 -21.16 -20.95
CA ASP A 486 13.29 -19.91 -21.59
C ASP A 486 13.70 -19.84 -23.08
N GLN A 487 14.85 -20.40 -23.45
CA GLN A 487 15.23 -20.60 -24.86
C GLN A 487 14.22 -21.47 -25.60
N SER A 488 13.79 -22.59 -25.01
CA SER A 488 12.79 -23.47 -25.62
C SER A 488 11.44 -22.77 -25.81
N VAL A 489 11.05 -21.90 -24.85
CA VAL A 489 9.83 -21.08 -24.95
C VAL A 489 9.95 -20.09 -26.11
N CYS A 490 11.09 -19.40 -26.26
CA CYS A 490 11.33 -18.49 -27.39
C CYS A 490 11.20 -19.21 -28.74
N ILE A 491 11.86 -20.37 -28.88
CA ILE A 491 11.81 -21.19 -30.10
C ILE A 491 10.37 -21.58 -30.42
N GLY A 492 9.61 -22.09 -29.44
CA GLY A 492 8.22 -22.49 -29.65
C GLY A 492 7.32 -21.32 -30.10
N ILE A 493 7.55 -20.12 -29.56
CA ILE A 493 6.79 -18.94 -30.00
C ILE A 493 7.15 -18.56 -31.44
N GLU A 494 8.43 -18.58 -31.81
CA GLU A 494 8.86 -18.31 -33.18
C GLU A 494 8.28 -19.32 -34.18
N GLU A 495 8.19 -20.59 -33.81
CA GLU A 495 7.58 -21.63 -34.64
C GLU A 495 6.08 -21.38 -34.86
N LYS A 496 5.34 -21.02 -33.80
CA LYS A 496 3.92 -20.65 -33.91
C LYS A 496 3.72 -19.42 -34.80
N ILE A 497 4.52 -18.38 -34.62
CA ILE A 497 4.50 -17.16 -35.47
C ILE A 497 4.82 -17.51 -36.93
N ARG A 498 5.85 -18.34 -37.18
CA ARG A 498 6.23 -18.78 -38.52
C ARG A 498 5.09 -19.54 -39.20
N THR A 499 4.41 -20.40 -38.45
CA THR A 499 3.25 -21.16 -38.93
C THR A 499 2.13 -20.22 -39.36
N LEU A 500 1.76 -19.26 -38.52
CA LEU A 500 0.74 -18.25 -38.84
C LEU A 500 1.15 -17.36 -40.03
N ARG A 501 2.43 -16.97 -40.14
CA ARG A 501 2.95 -16.22 -41.29
C ARG A 501 2.89 -17.03 -42.59
N ASN A 502 3.11 -18.34 -42.54
CA ASN A 502 2.98 -19.20 -43.71
C ASN A 502 1.52 -19.29 -44.16
N ILE A 503 0.57 -19.42 -43.23
CA ILE A 503 -0.88 -19.38 -43.52
C ILE A 503 -1.24 -18.04 -44.19
N GLN A 504 -0.72 -16.92 -43.67
CA GLN A 504 -0.92 -15.60 -44.26
C GLN A 504 -0.43 -15.50 -45.71
N LYS A 505 0.78 -16.03 -45.98
CA LYS A 505 1.42 -15.99 -47.32
C LYS A 505 0.73 -16.89 -48.34
N HIS A 506 0.23 -18.05 -47.92
CA HIS A 506 -0.40 -19.05 -48.78
C HIS A 506 -1.94 -18.99 -48.77
N LYS A 507 -2.51 -17.80 -48.53
CA LYS A 507 -3.97 -17.56 -48.42
C LYS A 507 -4.81 -18.10 -49.60
N GLU A 508 -4.20 -18.26 -50.77
CA GLU A 508 -4.87 -18.75 -51.98
C GLU A 508 -5.24 -20.24 -51.89
N GLN A 509 -4.49 -21.01 -51.08
CA GLN A 509 -4.68 -22.43 -50.84
C GLN A 509 -5.72 -22.74 -49.75
N LEU A 510 -6.25 -21.70 -49.09
CA LEU A 510 -7.26 -21.83 -48.04
C LEU A 510 -8.67 -22.00 -48.64
N SER A 511 -9.53 -22.70 -47.91
CA SER A 511 -10.97 -22.77 -48.19
C SER A 511 -11.63 -21.39 -48.10
N ASP A 512 -12.80 -21.21 -48.71
CA ASP A 512 -13.52 -19.93 -48.68
C ASP A 512 -13.94 -19.51 -47.25
N SER A 513 -14.16 -20.47 -46.34
CA SER A 513 -14.37 -20.21 -44.91
C SER A 513 -13.11 -19.72 -44.20
N GLU A 514 -11.95 -20.29 -44.50
CA GLU A 514 -10.67 -19.90 -43.91
C GLU A 514 -10.18 -18.55 -44.45
N LYS A 515 -10.45 -18.27 -45.72
CA LYS A 515 -10.19 -16.96 -46.35
C LYS A 515 -10.94 -15.82 -45.66
N LYS A 516 -12.12 -16.06 -45.05
CA LYS A 516 -12.82 -15.04 -44.26
C LYS A 516 -12.09 -14.71 -42.95
N ASN A 517 -11.43 -15.70 -42.34
CA ASN A 517 -10.71 -15.55 -41.09
C ASN A 517 -9.30 -14.95 -41.27
N ILE A 518 -8.76 -14.92 -42.49
CA ILE A 518 -7.44 -14.34 -42.80
C ILE A 518 -7.34 -12.86 -42.44
N ILE A 519 -8.46 -12.14 -42.38
CA ILE A 519 -8.52 -10.72 -42.01
C ILE A 519 -7.96 -10.52 -40.60
N TYR A 520 -8.32 -11.40 -39.66
CA TYR A 520 -7.83 -11.34 -38.28
C TYR A 520 -6.33 -11.65 -38.19
N ILE A 521 -5.84 -12.60 -38.99
CA ILE A 521 -4.40 -12.89 -39.09
C ILE A 521 -3.64 -11.67 -39.63
N ASN A 522 -4.15 -11.00 -40.66
CA ASN A 522 -3.51 -9.81 -41.23
C ASN A 522 -3.48 -8.64 -40.23
N GLN A 523 -4.58 -8.40 -39.53
CA GLN A 523 -4.66 -7.39 -38.47
C GLN A 523 -3.69 -7.71 -37.34
N ALA A 524 -3.71 -8.96 -36.85
CA ALA A 524 -2.82 -9.42 -35.79
C ALA A 524 -1.34 -9.23 -36.14
N PHE A 525 -0.91 -9.53 -37.38
CA PHE A 525 0.47 -9.31 -37.78
C PHE A 525 0.87 -7.84 -37.87
N LYS A 526 -0.03 -6.98 -38.36
CA LYS A 526 0.21 -5.53 -38.37
C LYS A 526 0.48 -5.02 -36.95
N GLU A 527 -0.39 -5.39 -36.02
CA GLU A 527 -0.33 -5.00 -34.61
C GLU A 527 0.90 -5.60 -33.91
N PHE A 528 1.21 -6.88 -34.18
CA PHE A 528 2.38 -7.56 -33.64
C PHE A 528 3.69 -6.90 -34.09
N ASP A 529 3.79 -6.54 -35.37
CA ASP A 529 4.97 -5.86 -35.91
C ASP A 529 5.10 -4.43 -35.34
N GLU A 530 3.98 -3.70 -35.16
CA GLU A 530 3.95 -2.40 -34.48
C GLU A 530 4.46 -2.51 -33.03
N GLN A 531 3.97 -3.48 -32.25
CA GLN A 531 4.43 -3.71 -30.88
C GLN A 531 5.92 -4.10 -30.84
N SER A 532 6.36 -4.95 -31.78
CA SER A 532 7.77 -5.34 -31.89
C SER A 532 8.67 -4.13 -32.13
N GLN A 533 8.28 -3.21 -33.03
CA GLN A 533 9.02 -1.98 -33.30
C GLN A 533 9.07 -1.03 -32.10
N PHE A 534 7.96 -0.87 -31.39
CA PHE A 534 7.91 -0.07 -30.15
C PHE A 534 8.91 -0.61 -29.11
N LEU A 535 8.94 -1.93 -28.92
CA LEU A 535 9.86 -2.56 -27.98
C LEU A 535 11.33 -2.41 -28.39
N GLU A 536 11.63 -2.52 -29.69
CA GLU A 536 12.97 -2.24 -30.23
C GLU A 536 13.43 -0.79 -29.96
N GLN A 537 12.52 0.18 -30.05
CA GLN A 537 12.81 1.58 -29.74
C GLN A 537 13.04 1.79 -28.24
N TRP A 538 12.20 1.19 -27.39
CA TRP A 538 12.35 1.26 -25.94
C TRP A 538 13.73 0.80 -25.46
N LYS A 539 14.28 -0.28 -26.06
CA LYS A 539 15.65 -0.75 -25.76
C LYS A 539 16.72 0.33 -25.90
N LYS A 540 16.54 1.24 -26.85
CA LYS A 540 17.54 2.27 -27.18
C LYS A 540 17.43 3.50 -26.27
N SER A 541 16.29 3.67 -25.60
CA SER A 541 15.96 4.88 -24.84
C SER A 541 15.83 4.69 -23.32
N ASN A 542 15.74 3.45 -22.81
CA ASN A 542 15.67 3.21 -21.36
C ASN A 542 16.22 1.82 -20.98
N SER A 543 17.44 1.74 -20.45
CA SER A 543 18.09 0.47 -20.07
C SER A 543 17.83 0.00 -18.64
N LEU A 544 17.17 0.81 -17.80
CA LEU A 544 17.07 0.56 -16.35
C LEU A 544 15.68 0.09 -15.89
N THR A 545 14.64 0.25 -16.70
CA THR A 545 13.28 -0.18 -16.36
C THR A 545 12.61 -0.73 -17.61
N CYS A 546 12.45 -2.05 -17.66
CA CYS A 546 11.50 -2.72 -18.56
C CYS A 546 10.20 -1.89 -18.56
N PRO A 547 9.47 -1.72 -19.68
CA PRO A 547 8.20 -0.99 -19.67
C PRO A 547 7.16 -1.87 -18.96
N ILE A 548 7.35 -2.03 -17.65
CA ILE A 548 6.48 -2.66 -16.67
C ILE A 548 5.46 -1.58 -16.28
N ALA A 549 4.82 -0.97 -17.27
CA ALA A 549 3.52 -0.40 -17.01
C ALA A 549 2.56 -1.59 -16.90
N HIS A 550 1.72 -1.61 -15.87
CA HIS A 550 0.58 -2.52 -15.82
C HIS A 550 -0.16 -2.48 -17.15
N LEU A 551 -0.77 -3.61 -17.53
CA LEU A 551 -1.66 -3.60 -18.69
C LEU A 551 -2.82 -2.65 -18.37
N ASP A 552 -2.85 -1.49 -19.04
CA ASP A 552 -3.84 -0.46 -18.76
C ASP A 552 -5.24 -0.94 -19.12
N LEU A 553 -6.02 -1.23 -18.08
CA LEU A 553 -7.41 -1.64 -18.17
C LEU A 553 -8.36 -0.45 -18.32
N SER A 554 -7.90 0.80 -18.42
CA SER A 554 -8.76 2.00 -18.56
C SER A 554 -9.70 1.92 -19.78
N LEU A 555 -9.29 1.24 -20.84
CA LEU A 555 -10.11 0.97 -22.02
C LEU A 555 -11.22 -0.08 -21.78
N VAL A 556 -11.10 -0.85 -20.69
CA VAL A 556 -12.01 -1.91 -20.25
C VAL A 556 -12.82 -1.47 -19.01
N SER A 557 -12.31 -0.49 -18.24
CA SER A 557 -12.80 -0.09 -16.92
C SER A 557 -14.19 0.55 -16.92
N ASN A 558 -14.65 1.08 -18.06
CA ASN A 558 -16.04 1.53 -18.24
C ASN A 558 -17.09 0.42 -18.03
N LEU A 559 -16.68 -0.86 -18.04
CA LEU A 559 -17.56 -2.01 -17.74
C LEU A 559 -17.56 -2.41 -16.27
N VAL A 560 -16.44 -2.21 -15.54
CA VAL A 560 -16.32 -2.59 -14.11
C VAL A 560 -17.21 -1.72 -13.23
N SER A 561 -17.36 -0.44 -13.57
CA SER A 561 -18.26 0.50 -12.88
C SER A 561 -19.75 0.14 -13.00
N ASN A 562 -20.13 -0.77 -13.89
CA ASN A 562 -21.51 -1.24 -14.08
C ASN A 562 -21.78 -2.65 -13.51
N LEU A 563 -20.75 -3.37 -13.03
CA LEU A 563 -20.85 -4.74 -12.52
C LEU A 563 -20.83 -4.84 -10.98
N ILE A 564 -20.73 -3.70 -10.27
CA ILE A 564 -20.69 -3.61 -8.79
C ILE A 564 -21.93 -2.93 -8.23
#